data_AF-A0A132HZG5-F1
#
_entry.id   AF-A0A132HZG5-F1
#
_cell.length_a   1.000
_cell.length_b   1.000
_cell.length_c   1.000
_cell.angle_alpha   90.00
_cell.angle_beta   90.00
_cell.angle_gamma   90.00
#
_symmetry.space_group_name_H-M   'P 1'
#
loop_
_entity.id
_entity.type
_entity.pdbx_description
1 polymer ?
#
loop_
_entity_poly.entity_id
_entity_poly.type
_entity_poly.pdbx_seq_one_letter_code
_entity_poly.pdbx_strand_id
1 'polypeptide(L)'
;MLPLIILSLVFVTLAVILLVGRGDKLIAGYNTMNAAQQKQVHIRRLRALVAGTLVITTGVLWIPFLSGHSESVAHHIATVIIIFIICIIVLLLANTWCIKK
;
A
#
# COMPACT_ATOMS: atom_id res chain seq x y z
N MET A 1 -18.90 -3.46 -8.93
CA MET A 1 -18.69 -4.00 -7.55
C MET A 1 -17.77 -5.19 -7.49
N LEU A 2 -17.99 -6.25 -8.26
CA LEU A 2 -17.13 -7.43 -8.26
C LEU A 2 -15.61 -7.13 -8.41
N PRO A 3 -15.15 -6.25 -9.32
CA PRO A 3 -13.72 -5.94 -9.45
C PRO A 3 -13.11 -5.33 -8.19
N LEU A 4 -13.84 -4.43 -7.52
CA LEU A 4 -13.41 -3.78 -6.29
C LEU A 4 -13.29 -4.78 -5.14
N ILE A 5 -14.23 -5.73 -5.04
CA ILE A 5 -14.19 -6.81 -4.04
C ILE A 5 -12.95 -7.68 -4.25
N ILE A 6 -12.70 -8.14 -5.49
CA ILE A 6 -11.53 -8.95 -5.81
C ILE A 6 -10.23 -8.20 -5.46
N LEU A 7 -10.12 -6.93 -5.85
CA LEU A 7 -8.96 -6.11 -5.54
C LEU A 7 -8.74 -5.96 -4.03
N SER A 8 -9.83 -5.73 -3.28
CA SER A 8 -9.79 -5.61 -1.82
C SER A 8 -9.32 -6.90 -1.16
N LEU A 9 -9.80 -8.06 -1.62
CA LEU A 9 -9.36 -9.36 -1.12
C LEU A 9 -7.87 -9.58 -1.38
N VAL A 10 -7.37 -9.21 -2.55
CA VAL A 10 -5.94 -9.29 -2.88
C VAL A 10 -5.13 -8.39 -1.95
N PHE A 11 -5.53 -7.12 -1.76
CA PHE A 11 -4.80 -6.17 -0.92
C PHE A 11 -4.77 -6.58 0.54
N VAL A 12 -5.91 -7.03 1.08
CA VAL A 12 -5.99 -7.53 2.47
C VAL A 12 -5.13 -8.78 2.64
N THR A 13 -5.18 -9.72 1.69
CA THR A 13 -4.36 -10.95 1.75
C THR A 13 -2.87 -10.61 1.76
N LEU A 14 -2.43 -9.71 0.88
CA LEU A 14 -1.04 -9.24 0.83
C LEU A 14 -0.63 -8.53 2.13
N ALA A 15 -1.50 -7.66 2.67
CA ALA A 15 -1.26 -6.98 3.93
C ALA A 15 -1.05 -7.99 5.08
N VAL A 16 -1.90 -9.01 5.19
CA VAL A 16 -1.78 -10.07 6.20
C VAL A 16 -0.46 -10.83 6.05
N ILE A 17 -0.10 -11.24 4.83
CA ILE A 17 1.17 -11.96 4.56
C ILE A 17 2.37 -11.13 5.04
N LEU A 18 2.38 -9.83 4.74
CA LEU A 18 3.44 -8.91 5.14
C LEU A 18 3.48 -8.69 6.66
N LEU A 19 2.33 -8.56 7.32
CA LEU A 19 2.25 -8.34 8.78
C LEU A 19 2.71 -9.57 9.58
N VAL A 20 2.47 -10.78 9.08
CA VAL A 20 2.99 -12.04 9.68
C VAL A 20 4.50 -12.20 9.45
N GLY A 21 5.13 -11.26 8.73
CA GLY A 21 6.57 -11.24 8.51
C GLY A 21 7.03 -12.15 7.37
N ARG A 22 6.15 -12.39 6.39
CA ARG A 22 6.46 -13.12 5.15
C ARG A 22 6.30 -12.19 3.94
N GLY A 23 6.64 -12.70 2.76
CA GLY A 23 6.34 -12.00 1.50
C GLY A 23 7.25 -10.84 1.15
N ASP A 24 8.46 -10.73 1.73
CA ASP A 24 9.41 -9.64 1.44
C ASP A 24 9.68 -9.48 -0.07
N LYS A 25 9.68 -10.58 -0.83
CA LYS A 25 9.85 -10.60 -2.30
C LYS A 25 8.66 -10.05 -3.08
N LEU A 26 7.51 -9.86 -2.45
CA LEU A 26 6.32 -9.23 -3.04
C LEU A 26 6.40 -7.70 -3.00
N ILE A 27 7.34 -7.15 -2.22
CA ILE A 27 7.58 -5.70 -2.16
C ILE A 27 8.46 -5.32 -3.35
N ALA A 28 7.84 -4.68 -4.34
CA ALA A 28 8.55 -4.12 -5.49
C ALA A 28 9.65 -3.14 -5.02
N GLY A 29 10.81 -3.20 -5.66
CA GLY A 29 11.99 -2.42 -5.29
C GLY A 29 12.86 -3.11 -4.24
N TYR A 30 12.28 -3.77 -3.22
CA TYR A 30 13.07 -4.61 -2.32
C TYR A 30 13.48 -5.94 -2.97
N ASN A 31 12.58 -6.51 -3.79
CA ASN A 31 12.82 -7.76 -4.51
C ASN A 31 13.86 -7.66 -5.63
N THR A 32 14.15 -6.46 -6.13
CA THR A 32 15.19 -6.18 -7.13
C THR A 32 16.53 -5.74 -6.52
N MET A 33 16.56 -5.40 -5.24
CA MET A 33 17.79 -5.05 -4.53
C MET A 33 18.71 -6.28 -4.37
N ASN A 34 20.01 -6.03 -4.46
CA ASN A 34 21.01 -7.04 -4.09
C ASN A 34 21.14 -7.16 -2.56
N ALA A 35 21.86 -8.19 -2.09
CA ALA A 35 21.99 -8.47 -0.66
C ALA A 35 22.63 -7.31 0.14
N ALA A 36 23.54 -6.53 -0.47
CA ALA A 36 24.16 -5.39 0.18
C ALA A 36 23.16 -4.25 0.41
N GLN A 37 22.33 -3.96 -0.59
CA GLN A 37 21.26 -2.95 -0.51
C GLN A 37 20.18 -3.39 0.49
N GLN A 38 19.75 -4.65 0.45
CA GLN A 38 18.74 -5.17 1.39
C GLN A 38 19.18 -5.07 2.85
N LYS A 39 20.49 -5.20 3.13
CA LYS A 39 21.04 -5.03 4.50
C LYS A 39 20.83 -3.61 5.05
N GLN A 40 20.73 -2.60 4.18
CA GLN A 40 20.49 -1.20 4.57
C GLN A 40 19.02 -0.91 4.88
N VAL A 41 18.11 -1.85 4.65
CA VAL A 41 16.66 -1.64 4.85
C VAL A 41 16.20 -2.27 6.16
N HIS A 42 15.43 -1.52 6.95
CA HIS A 42 14.64 -2.03 8.06
C HIS A 42 13.41 -2.79 7.53
N ILE A 43 13.57 -4.06 7.16
CA ILE A 43 12.50 -4.87 6.53
C ILE A 43 11.20 -4.92 7.35
N ARG A 44 11.27 -4.92 8.69
CA ARG A 44 10.07 -4.85 9.55
C ARG A 44 9.27 -3.56 9.32
N ARG A 45 9.94 -2.42 9.19
CA ARG A 45 9.31 -1.12 8.91
C ARG A 45 8.73 -1.08 7.50
N LEU A 46 9.49 -1.57 6.52
CA LEU A 46 9.04 -1.61 5.12
C LEU A 46 7.77 -2.47 4.96
N ARG A 47 7.72 -3.64 5.59
CA ARG A 47 6.51 -4.49 5.60
C ARG A 47 5.32 -3.79 6.23
N ALA A 48 5.50 -3.17 7.39
CA ALA A 48 4.44 -2.44 8.06
C ALA A 48 3.92 -1.27 7.21
N LEU A 49 4.83 -0.53 6.55
CA LEU A 49 4.49 0.55 5.63
C LEU A 49 3.65 0.06 4.46
N VAL A 50 4.12 -0.99 3.76
CA VAL A 50 3.41 -1.53 2.59
C VAL A 50 2.07 -2.15 2.98
N ALA A 51 2.03 -2.93 4.06
CA ALA A 51 0.78 -3.50 4.57
C ALA A 51 -0.24 -2.43 4.98
N GLY A 52 0.20 -1.42 5.73
CA GLY A 52 -0.63 -0.29 6.11
C GLY A 52 -1.16 0.47 4.90
N THR A 53 -0.32 0.68 3.90
CA THR A 53 -0.71 1.31 2.62
C THR A 53 -1.81 0.51 1.93
N LEU A 54 -1.65 -0.81 1.79
CA LEU A 54 -2.67 -1.67 1.17
C LEU A 54 -4.02 -1.58 1.88
N VAL A 55 -4.02 -1.57 3.22
CA VAL A 55 -5.24 -1.44 4.02
C VAL A 55 -5.88 -0.05 3.84
N ILE A 56 -5.09 1.02 3.94
CA ILE A 56 -5.58 2.40 3.78
C ILE A 56 -6.14 2.61 2.37
N THR A 57 -5.41 2.19 1.33
CA THR A 57 -5.86 2.28 -0.06
C THR A 57 -7.16 1.51 -0.27
N THR A 58 -7.30 0.32 0.32
CA THR A 58 -8.57 -0.43 0.29
C THR A 58 -9.70 0.40 0.88
N GLY A 59 -9.53 0.96 2.08
CA GLY A 59 -10.53 1.83 2.71
C GLY A 59 -10.92 3.02 1.84
N VAL A 60 -9.93 3.72 1.26
CA VAL A 60 -10.13 4.88 0.38
C VAL A 60 -10.95 4.52 -0.86
N LEU A 61 -10.68 3.37 -1.48
CA LEU A 61 -11.43 2.91 -2.67
C LEU A 61 -12.92 2.61 -2.37
N TRP A 62 -13.26 2.25 -1.13
CA TRP A 62 -14.64 1.99 -0.72
C TRP A 62 -15.45 3.24 -0.35
N ILE A 63 -14.79 4.38 -0.11
CA ILE A 63 -15.45 5.62 0.34
C ILE A 63 -16.65 6.02 -0.55
N PRO A 64 -16.53 6.09 -1.89
CA PRO A 64 -17.66 6.50 -2.74
C PRO A 64 -18.88 5.58 -2.62
N PHE A 65 -18.66 4.29 -2.37
CA PHE A 65 -19.73 3.29 -2.25
C PHE A 65 -20.40 3.37 -0.88
N LEU A 66 -19.60 3.50 0.18
CA LEU A 66 -20.11 3.61 1.55
C LEU A 66 -20.83 4.94 1.80
N SER A 67 -20.45 6.01 1.09
CA SER A 67 -21.11 7.30 1.18
C SER A 67 -22.32 7.45 0.26
N GLY A 68 -22.67 6.45 -0.56
CA GLY A 68 -23.76 6.53 -1.53
C GLY A 68 -23.47 7.41 -2.76
N HIS A 69 -22.21 7.75 -3.01
CA HIS A 69 -21.75 8.62 -4.11
C HIS A 69 -20.97 7.84 -5.19
N SER A 70 -21.32 6.58 -5.42
CA SER A 70 -20.60 5.66 -6.32
C SER A 70 -20.63 6.06 -7.79
N GLU A 71 -21.50 6.98 -8.19
CA GLU A 71 -21.58 7.53 -9.55
C GLU A 71 -21.03 8.96 -9.65
N SER A 72 -20.57 9.53 -8.53
CA SER A 72 -20.12 10.92 -8.47
C SER A 72 -18.70 11.05 -9.01
N VAL A 73 -18.55 11.73 -10.15
CA VAL A 73 -17.24 12.03 -10.77
C VAL A 73 -16.32 12.78 -9.80
N ALA A 74 -16.85 13.75 -9.04
CA ALA A 74 -16.08 14.51 -8.06
C ALA A 74 -15.48 13.61 -6.97
N HIS A 75 -16.22 12.62 -6.49
CA HIS A 75 -15.72 11.65 -5.50
C HIS A 75 -14.64 10.73 -6.08
N HIS A 76 -14.75 10.35 -7.35
CA HIS A 76 -13.70 9.56 -8.02
C HIS A 76 -12.42 10.38 -8.20
N ILE A 77 -12.53 11.64 -8.62
CA ILE A 77 -11.38 12.55 -8.72
C ILE A 77 -10.70 12.71 -7.36
N ALA A 78 -11.49 12.96 -6.30
CA ALA A 78 -10.96 13.05 -4.94
C ALA A 78 -10.25 11.76 -4.51
N THR A 79 -10.83 10.59 -4.80
CA THR A 79 -10.23 9.27 -4.52
C THR A 79 -8.87 9.12 -5.21
N VAL A 80 -8.76 9.49 -6.48
CA VAL A 80 -7.50 9.44 -7.24
C VAL A 80 -6.45 10.37 -6.64
N ILE A 81 -6.84 11.60 -6.27
CA ILE A 81 -5.93 12.58 -5.63
C ILE A 81 -5.41 12.02 -4.29
N ILE A 82 -6.28 11.44 -3.47
CA ILE A 82 -5.88 10.84 -2.19
C ILE A 82 -4.89 9.69 -2.41
N ILE A 83 -5.15 8.80 -3.37
CA ILE A 83 -4.24 7.71 -3.71
C ILE A 83 -2.88 8.24 -4.18
N PHE A 84 -2.86 9.30 -4.99
CA PHE A 84 -1.63 9.93 -5.43
C PHE A 84 -0.80 10.48 -4.26
N ILE A 85 -1.46 11.14 -3.30
CA ILE A 85 -0.80 11.64 -2.07
C ILE A 85 -0.25 10.48 -1.24
N ILE A 86 -1.01 9.39 -1.08
CA ILE A 86 -0.55 8.17 -0.40
C ILE A 86 0.72 7.63 -1.07
N CYS A 87 0.76 7.55 -2.40
CA CYS A 87 1.95 7.11 -3.13
C CYS A 87 3.18 7.97 -2.81
N ILE A 88 3.04 9.30 -2.78
CA ILE A 88 4.14 10.22 -2.41
C ILE A 88 4.61 9.93 -0.99
N ILE A 89 3.70 9.83 -0.02
CA ILE A 89 4.04 9.59 1.39
C ILE A 89 4.78 8.26 1.54
N VAL A 90 4.32 7.21 0.87
CA VAL A 90 4.94 5.87 0.93
C VAL A 90 6.33 5.89 0.33
N LEU A 91 6.53 6.57 -0.80
CA LEU A 91 7.86 6.76 -1.39
C LEU A 91 8.80 7.49 -0.43
N LEU A 92 8.33 8.56 0.22
CA LEU A 92 9.14 9.30 1.20
C LEU A 92 9.50 8.42 2.40
N LEU A 93 8.53 7.71 2.99
CA LEU A 93 8.76 6.85 4.16
C LEU A 93 9.61 5.61 3.83
N ALA A 94 9.48 5.04 2.64
CA ALA A 94 10.31 3.93 2.18
C ALA A 94 11.79 4.35 2.04
N ASN A 95 12.05 5.58 1.62
CA ASN A 95 13.41 6.10 1.42
C ASN A 95 14.01 6.81 2.65
N THR A 96 13.21 7.06 3.69
CA THR A 96 13.67 7.75 4.91
C THR A 96 13.53 6.85 6.14
N TRP A 97 12.30 6.58 6.56
CA TRP A 97 12.00 5.84 7.79
C TRP A 97 12.38 4.35 7.73
N CYS A 98 12.30 3.75 6.53
CA CYS A 98 12.64 2.34 6.31
C CYS A 98 14.13 2.09 6.07
N ILE A 99 14.96 3.13 5.92
CA ILE A 99 16.41 2.98 5.74
C ILE A 99 17.11 2.99 7.10
N LYS A 100 18.08 2.09 7.29
CA LYS A 100 18.96 2.04 8.45
C LYS A 100 19.96 3.19 8.34
N LYS A 101 20.05 4.01 9.39
CA LYS A 101 21.12 5.00 9.54
C LYS A 101 22.39 4.34 10.02
#